data_AF-A0A8G1ZG59-F1
#
_entry.id   AF-A0A8G1ZG59-F1
#
_cell.length_a   1.000
_cell.length_b   1.000
_cell.length_c   1.000
_cell.angle_alpha   90.00
_cell.angle_beta   90.00
_cell.angle_gamma   90.00
#
_symmetry.space_group_name_H-M   'P 1'
#
loop_
_entity.id
_entity.type
_entity.pdbx_description
1 polymer ?
#
loop_
_entity_poly.entity_id
_entity_poly.type
_entity_poly.pdbx_seq_one_letter_code
_entity_poly.pdbx_strand_id
1 'polypeptide(L)'
;MIPDPAQILRFRVEKAATIADFATRSFRKGDSFILDFEGHRTGYLSFDLETVGREPDAPVRLKLTFGEVQTDVAEPLHPYKGKISEAWLPEEIITVDYLPQSVKMARRYAFRYVRVDVIDTSPGFAVKFLNVRAHAVTSAGPMPAPMGATPRLRRMDEVAMATLRDCMQTSFEDGPRRDQRLWVGDLRLQALANYASFQNNDLVKRCLYLFAAYRDKDGLVAACVYEKPHPRYGGMHIVDYAALFNVTLRDYVMATGDVATGRDLWPVARRQLELIARWINADGLFVDPGNMWIFIDWADKLDKGAAIQGLLTFAWRATAELARRLGMKQEDASLSHRAGTMTTAGRAAYWDAHSGRVVSGPRRQVSWAGASWMMLGGLLSPREGRKALFATLDDPAAIKPSTPYLYHYVVEALIACGEKKRAMALLESYWGAMIDAGVDTFWEVFDPTTPLSSPYGDIHINSYCHAWSCTPSYFLRQKLS
;
A
#
# COMPACT_ATOMS: atom_id res chain seq x y z
N MET A 1 20.98 -16.54 -7.94
CA MET A 1 19.91 -16.03 -8.81
C MET A 1 20.32 -16.31 -10.25
N ILE A 2 19.44 -16.92 -11.04
CA ILE A 2 19.71 -17.25 -12.44
C ILE A 2 18.77 -16.43 -13.33
N PRO A 3 19.27 -15.70 -14.34
CA PRO A 3 18.40 -15.01 -15.30
C PRO A 3 17.43 -15.98 -15.97
N ASP A 4 16.16 -15.64 -15.97
CA ASP A 4 15.07 -16.41 -16.59
C ASP A 4 14.00 -15.45 -17.12
N PRO A 5 14.00 -15.13 -18.43
CA PRO A 5 13.04 -14.21 -19.04
C PRO A 5 11.57 -14.64 -18.93
N ALA A 6 11.29 -15.91 -18.60
CA ALA A 6 9.93 -16.39 -18.38
C ALA A 6 9.37 -15.96 -17.02
N GLN A 7 10.23 -15.58 -16.07
CA GLN A 7 9.80 -15.06 -14.77
C GLN A 7 9.41 -13.60 -14.87
N ILE A 8 8.39 -13.20 -14.10
CA ILE A 8 7.86 -11.83 -14.12
C ILE A 8 8.93 -10.78 -13.75
N LEU A 9 9.86 -11.17 -12.86
CA LEU A 9 11.02 -10.38 -12.44
C LEU A 9 12.33 -10.83 -13.09
N ARG A 10 12.28 -11.62 -14.17
CA ARG A 10 13.44 -12.06 -14.98
C ARG A 10 14.49 -12.92 -14.27
N PHE A 11 14.23 -13.40 -13.05
CA PHE A 11 15.15 -14.25 -12.31
C PHE A 11 14.42 -15.40 -11.63
N ARG A 12 15.04 -16.58 -11.66
CA ARG A 12 14.65 -17.74 -10.84
C ARG A 12 15.66 -17.99 -9.73
N VAL A 13 15.18 -18.55 -8.62
CA VAL A 13 16.00 -18.95 -7.47
C VAL A 13 16.44 -20.40 -7.66
N GLU A 14 17.73 -20.67 -7.52
CA GLU A 14 18.29 -22.03 -7.53
C GLU A 14 19.03 -22.26 -6.22
N LYS A 15 18.65 -23.31 -5.48
CA LYS A 15 19.22 -23.61 -4.17
C LYS A 15 20.61 -24.21 -4.33
N ALA A 16 21.63 -23.47 -3.91
CA ALA A 16 23.03 -23.90 -4.00
C ALA A 16 23.51 -24.74 -2.80
N ALA A 17 22.90 -24.57 -1.61
CA ALA A 17 23.31 -25.23 -0.37
C ALA A 17 22.21 -25.15 0.71
N THR A 18 22.31 -25.98 1.75
CA THR A 18 21.55 -25.79 2.99
C THR A 18 22.25 -24.81 3.93
N ILE A 19 21.55 -24.30 4.96
CA ILE A 19 22.18 -23.43 5.97
C ILE A 19 23.27 -24.15 6.77
N ALA A 20 23.15 -25.47 6.95
CA ALA A 20 24.16 -26.30 7.60
C ALA A 20 25.44 -26.38 6.76
N ASP A 21 25.31 -26.62 5.45
CA ASP A 21 26.45 -26.62 4.54
C ASP A 21 27.09 -25.22 4.46
N PHE A 22 26.25 -24.17 4.41
CA PHE A 22 26.69 -22.78 4.39
C PHE A 22 27.57 -22.43 5.59
N ALA A 23 27.20 -22.86 6.81
CA ALA A 23 27.96 -22.59 8.03
C ALA A 23 29.39 -23.18 8.02
N THR A 24 29.67 -24.14 7.12
CA THR A 24 31.01 -24.71 6.96
C THR A 24 31.88 -23.96 5.94
N ARG A 25 31.29 -23.10 5.10
CA ARG A 25 31.98 -22.37 4.02
C ARG A 25 32.73 -21.16 4.55
N SER A 26 33.93 -20.95 4.03
CA SER A 26 34.74 -19.75 4.29
C SER A 26 34.76 -18.83 3.09
N PHE A 27 34.75 -17.52 3.32
CA PHE A 27 34.71 -16.48 2.30
C PHE A 27 35.88 -15.51 2.46
N ARG A 28 36.41 -15.03 1.35
CA ARG A 28 37.53 -14.09 1.23
C ARG A 28 37.11 -12.86 0.43
N LYS A 29 37.99 -11.86 0.37
CA LYS A 29 37.88 -10.73 -0.57
C LYS A 29 37.38 -11.18 -1.96
N GLY A 30 36.29 -10.56 -2.40
CA GLY A 30 35.66 -10.78 -3.71
C GLY A 30 34.61 -11.89 -3.74
N ASP A 31 34.51 -12.71 -2.70
CA ASP A 31 33.45 -13.71 -2.61
C ASP A 31 32.10 -13.06 -2.30
N SER A 32 31.02 -13.69 -2.77
CA SER A 32 29.66 -13.26 -2.49
C SER A 32 28.70 -14.43 -2.39
N PHE A 33 27.57 -14.22 -1.71
CA PHE A 33 26.48 -15.19 -1.62
C PHE A 33 25.14 -14.48 -1.42
N ILE A 34 24.05 -15.23 -1.61
CA ILE A 34 22.68 -14.77 -1.36
C ILE A 34 22.01 -15.74 -0.41
N LEU A 35 21.44 -15.22 0.67
CA LEU A 35 20.59 -15.94 1.61
C LEU A 35 19.13 -15.73 1.21
N ASP A 36 18.35 -16.81 1.12
CA ASP A 36 16.88 -16.78 0.99
C ASP A 36 16.26 -17.15 2.35
N PHE A 37 15.47 -16.25 2.93
CA PHE A 37 14.76 -16.46 4.19
C PHE A 37 13.39 -17.15 4.01
N GLU A 38 13.12 -17.66 2.81
CA GLU A 38 11.94 -18.44 2.42
C GLU A 38 10.60 -17.69 2.54
N GLY A 39 10.66 -16.37 2.71
CA GLY A 39 9.52 -15.47 2.69
C GLY A 39 9.90 -14.08 3.15
N HIS A 40 8.99 -13.12 2.94
CA HIS A 40 9.20 -11.73 3.34
C HIS A 40 9.29 -11.57 4.87
N ARG A 41 10.16 -10.66 5.32
CA ARG A 41 10.39 -10.28 6.72
C ARG A 41 10.55 -8.77 6.80
N THR A 42 10.01 -8.18 7.85
CA THR A 42 10.30 -6.80 8.27
C THR A 42 11.00 -6.84 9.62
N GLY A 43 12.23 -6.34 9.72
CA GLY A 43 13.02 -6.52 10.95
C GLY A 43 14.50 -6.19 10.83
N TYR A 44 15.29 -6.81 11.70
CA TYR A 44 16.74 -6.60 11.79
C TYR A 44 17.50 -7.89 11.46
N LEU A 45 18.67 -7.77 10.84
CA LEU A 45 19.57 -8.90 10.58
C LEU A 45 20.64 -9.01 11.67
N SER A 46 20.96 -10.24 12.08
CA SER A 46 22.17 -10.53 12.85
C SER A 46 22.88 -11.76 12.31
N PHE A 47 24.19 -11.84 12.53
CA PHE A 47 25.03 -13.00 12.24
C PHE A 47 26.31 -12.91 13.06
N ASP A 48 27.00 -14.05 13.24
CA ASP A 48 28.32 -14.10 13.84
C ASP A 48 29.37 -14.26 12.73
N LEU A 49 30.48 -13.55 12.87
CA LEU A 49 31.66 -13.72 12.03
C LEU A 49 32.78 -14.38 12.82
N GLU A 50 33.33 -15.46 12.25
CA GLU A 50 34.50 -16.16 12.77
C GLU A 50 35.62 -16.19 11.74
N THR A 51 36.86 -16.20 12.23
CA THR A 51 38.06 -16.29 11.40
C THR A 51 38.37 -17.73 11.00
N VAL A 52 38.85 -17.92 9.78
CA VAL A 52 39.43 -19.17 9.30
C VAL A 52 40.81 -18.89 8.72
N GLY A 53 41.82 -19.64 9.19
CA GLY A 53 43.21 -19.47 8.75
C GLY A 53 44.05 -18.76 9.81
N ARG A 54 44.86 -17.79 9.39
CA ARG A 54 45.70 -17.01 10.32
C ARG A 54 44.85 -16.06 11.16
N GLU A 55 45.43 -15.58 12.25
CA GLU A 55 44.84 -14.50 13.05
C GLU A 55 44.55 -13.27 12.19
N PRO A 56 43.40 -12.60 12.40
CA PRO A 56 42.98 -11.47 11.60
C PRO A 56 43.87 -10.25 11.90
N ASP A 57 44.57 -9.78 10.88
CA ASP A 57 45.48 -8.63 10.91
C ASP A 57 44.85 -7.35 10.30
N ALA A 58 43.58 -7.44 9.87
CA ALA A 58 42.81 -6.32 9.32
C ALA A 58 41.30 -6.52 9.56
N PRO A 59 40.50 -5.43 9.55
CA PRO A 59 39.04 -5.51 9.57
C PRO A 59 38.46 -6.25 8.36
N VAL A 60 37.21 -6.68 8.49
CA VAL A 60 36.41 -7.22 7.39
C VAL A 60 35.45 -6.16 6.89
N ARG A 61 35.48 -5.89 5.59
CA ARG A 61 34.56 -4.95 4.96
C ARG A 61 33.52 -5.71 4.16
N LEU A 62 32.24 -5.49 4.47
CA LEU A 62 31.11 -6.18 3.86
C LEU A 62 30.17 -5.18 3.20
N LYS A 63 29.59 -5.56 2.06
CA LYS A 63 28.39 -4.93 1.51
C LYS A 63 27.22 -5.89 1.69
N LEU A 64 26.13 -5.40 2.25
CA LEU A 64 24.87 -6.12 2.38
C LEU A 64 23.83 -5.44 1.48
N THR A 65 23.16 -6.22 0.64
CA THR A 65 22.01 -5.75 -0.15
C THR A 65 20.79 -6.58 0.25
N PHE A 66 19.75 -5.91 0.72
CA PHE A 66 18.51 -6.52 1.20
C PHE A 66 17.45 -6.44 0.10
N GLY A 67 16.96 -7.58 -0.39
CA GLY A 67 15.96 -7.63 -1.44
C GLY A 67 14.61 -8.11 -0.95
N GLU A 68 13.54 -7.35 -1.24
CA GLU A 68 12.17 -7.86 -1.13
C GLU A 68 11.91 -8.89 -2.23
N VAL A 69 12.52 -8.69 -3.40
CA VAL A 69 12.42 -9.55 -4.58
C VAL A 69 13.78 -9.90 -5.19
N GLN A 70 13.80 -10.76 -6.21
CA GLN A 70 15.02 -11.28 -6.81
C GLN A 70 15.86 -10.19 -7.50
N THR A 71 15.23 -9.23 -8.19
CA THR A 71 15.93 -8.15 -8.92
C THR A 71 16.77 -7.30 -7.98
N ASP A 72 16.28 -7.00 -6.77
CA ASP A 72 16.98 -6.20 -5.76
C ASP A 72 18.39 -6.72 -5.40
N VAL A 73 18.62 -8.04 -5.50
CA VAL A 73 19.92 -8.68 -5.16
C VAL A 73 20.67 -9.21 -6.38
N ALA A 74 19.99 -9.34 -7.52
CA ALA A 74 20.55 -9.87 -8.76
C ALA A 74 21.08 -8.78 -9.69
N GLU A 75 20.51 -7.58 -9.66
CA GLU A 75 20.89 -6.45 -10.50
C GLU A 75 21.71 -5.40 -9.73
N PRO A 76 22.57 -4.64 -10.40
CA PRO A 76 23.25 -3.51 -9.76
C PRO A 76 22.26 -2.39 -9.46
N LEU A 77 22.31 -1.86 -8.23
CA LEU A 77 21.49 -0.72 -7.81
C LEU A 77 22.01 0.64 -8.33
N HIS A 78 23.21 0.65 -8.91
CA HIS A 78 23.91 1.86 -9.36
C HIS A 78 24.34 1.77 -10.82
N PRO A 79 24.33 2.90 -11.57
CA PRO A 79 23.88 4.23 -11.15
C PRO A 79 22.35 4.30 -11.05
N TYR A 80 21.83 4.83 -9.93
CA TYR A 80 20.41 5.01 -9.70
C TYR A 80 19.84 6.15 -10.54
N LYS A 81 18.66 5.96 -11.13
CA LYS A 81 18.03 6.94 -12.05
C LYS A 81 16.61 7.34 -11.65
N GLY A 82 16.17 6.93 -10.46
CA GLY A 82 14.82 7.25 -9.99
C GLY A 82 14.67 8.68 -9.49
N LYS A 83 13.41 9.06 -9.26
CA LYS A 83 12.99 10.43 -8.90
C LYS A 83 12.94 10.68 -7.39
N ILE A 84 12.94 9.62 -6.59
CA ILE A 84 12.93 9.72 -5.12
C ILE A 84 14.33 9.43 -4.57
N SER A 85 14.55 9.68 -3.29
CA SER A 85 15.90 9.58 -2.72
C SER A 85 16.47 8.16 -2.84
N GLU A 86 17.70 8.08 -3.38
CA GLU A 86 18.50 6.85 -3.43
C GLU A 86 18.79 6.25 -2.05
N ALA A 87 18.65 7.02 -0.97
CA ALA A 87 18.85 6.54 0.40
C ALA A 87 17.82 5.48 0.83
N TRP A 88 16.74 5.31 0.07
CA TRP A 88 15.80 4.20 0.24
C TRP A 88 16.29 2.89 -0.36
N LEU A 89 17.34 2.91 -1.18
CA LEU A 89 17.94 1.68 -1.68
C LEU A 89 18.42 0.82 -0.50
N PRO A 90 18.11 -0.48 -0.53
CA PRO A 90 18.30 -1.33 0.63
C PRO A 90 19.72 -1.92 0.69
N GLU A 91 20.75 -1.08 0.53
CA GLU A 91 22.15 -1.48 0.68
C GLU A 91 22.82 -0.83 1.90
N GLU A 92 23.83 -1.50 2.44
CA GLU A 92 24.65 -1.01 3.54
C GLU A 92 26.09 -1.54 3.42
N ILE A 93 27.07 -0.70 3.73
CA ILE A 93 28.47 -1.11 3.85
C ILE A 93 28.86 -1.01 5.32
N ILE A 94 29.37 -2.11 5.87
CA ILE A 94 29.84 -2.18 7.25
C ILE A 94 31.31 -2.60 7.30
N THR A 95 31.98 -2.20 8.37
CA THR A 95 33.33 -2.64 8.71
C THR A 95 33.28 -3.29 10.08
N VAL A 96 33.80 -4.51 10.18
CA VAL A 96 33.90 -5.29 11.42
C VAL A 96 35.37 -5.32 11.82
N ASP A 97 35.71 -4.57 12.86
CA ASP A 97 37.11 -4.32 13.24
C ASP A 97 37.78 -5.51 13.92
N TYR A 98 37.01 -6.32 14.67
CA TYR A 98 37.54 -7.40 15.48
C TYR A 98 36.81 -8.71 15.17
N LEU A 99 37.53 -9.83 15.21
CA LEU A 99 36.96 -11.17 15.03
C LEU A 99 37.47 -12.11 16.14
N PRO A 100 36.64 -13.07 16.59
CA PRO A 100 35.24 -13.26 16.22
C PRO A 100 34.32 -12.16 16.79
N GLN A 101 33.25 -11.83 16.07
CA GLN A 101 32.28 -10.82 16.51
C GLN A 101 30.86 -11.14 16.05
N SER A 102 29.90 -10.95 16.96
CA SER A 102 28.47 -10.90 16.62
C SER A 102 28.11 -9.53 16.03
N VAL A 103 27.54 -9.54 14.84
CA VAL A 103 27.05 -8.35 14.13
C VAL A 103 25.54 -8.28 14.27
N LYS A 104 25.03 -7.10 14.64
CA LYS A 104 23.59 -6.80 14.67
C LYS A 104 23.35 -5.48 13.95
N MET A 105 22.60 -5.53 12.86
CA MET A 105 22.30 -4.33 12.07
C MET A 105 21.40 -3.38 12.87
N ALA A 106 21.75 -2.09 12.88
CA ALA A 106 21.00 -1.07 13.61
C ALA A 106 19.75 -0.60 12.87
N ARG A 107 19.80 -0.58 11.54
CA ARG A 107 18.67 -0.21 10.67
C ARG A 107 17.68 -1.37 10.54
N ARG A 108 16.40 -1.04 10.48
CA ARG A 108 15.32 -1.99 10.13
C ARG A 108 15.21 -2.08 8.61
N TYR A 109 15.07 -3.29 8.10
CA TYR A 109 14.88 -3.58 6.67
C TYR A 109 13.60 -4.38 6.44
N ALA A 110 13.15 -4.38 5.19
CA ALA A 110 12.16 -5.31 4.67
C ALA A 110 12.80 -6.12 3.55
N PHE A 111 12.77 -7.45 3.67
CA PHE A 111 13.51 -8.34 2.78
C PHE A 111 13.01 -9.78 2.85
N ARG A 112 13.25 -10.51 1.76
CA ARG A 112 13.34 -11.97 1.72
C ARG A 112 14.76 -12.44 1.46
N TYR A 113 15.48 -11.72 0.62
CA TYR A 113 16.84 -12.06 0.21
C TYR A 113 17.85 -11.13 0.86
N VAL A 114 19.03 -11.66 1.21
CA VAL A 114 20.18 -10.84 1.60
C VAL A 114 21.39 -11.29 0.79
N ARG A 115 21.89 -10.42 -0.07
CA ARG A 115 23.18 -10.58 -0.71
C ARG A 115 24.26 -10.02 0.20
N VAL A 116 25.33 -10.78 0.37
CA VAL A 116 26.53 -10.34 1.07
C VAL A 116 27.70 -10.43 0.11
N ASP A 117 28.38 -9.31 -0.12
CA ASP A 117 29.64 -9.24 -0.83
C ASP A 117 30.76 -8.97 0.19
N VAL A 118 31.77 -9.84 0.24
CA VAL A 118 32.97 -9.63 1.04
C VAL A 118 33.89 -8.68 0.27
N ILE A 119 33.73 -7.38 0.52
CA ILE A 119 34.50 -6.32 -0.17
C ILE A 119 35.98 -6.52 0.10
N ASP A 120 36.36 -6.74 1.37
CA ASP A 120 37.76 -6.93 1.73
C ASP A 120 37.98 -7.78 2.97
N THR A 121 39.04 -8.58 2.91
CA THR A 121 39.74 -9.27 4.00
C THR A 121 41.23 -9.25 3.64
N SER A 122 42.13 -9.36 4.63
CA SER A 122 43.53 -9.59 4.28
C SER A 122 43.71 -10.97 3.60
N PRO A 123 44.77 -11.19 2.82
CA PRO A 123 45.04 -12.50 2.23
C PRO A 123 45.28 -13.60 3.28
N GLY A 124 45.68 -13.24 4.49
CA GLY A 124 46.07 -14.18 5.55
C GLY A 124 44.91 -15.00 6.13
N PHE A 125 43.68 -14.51 6.02
CA PHE A 125 42.51 -15.14 6.62
C PHE A 125 41.27 -15.09 5.71
N ALA A 126 40.28 -15.90 6.08
CA ALA A 126 38.93 -15.93 5.51
C ALA A 126 37.91 -15.83 6.67
N VAL A 127 36.64 -15.61 6.35
CA VAL A 127 35.57 -15.55 7.34
C VAL A 127 34.49 -16.61 7.14
N LYS A 128 33.91 -17.06 8.23
CA LYS A 128 32.67 -17.86 8.27
C LYS A 128 31.53 -17.01 8.81
N PHE A 129 30.34 -17.23 8.26
CA PHE A 129 29.09 -16.64 8.74
C PHE A 129 28.30 -17.71 9.48
N LEU A 130 28.01 -17.46 10.76
CA LEU A 130 27.26 -18.36 11.62
C LEU A 130 26.03 -17.65 12.19
N ASN A 131 25.08 -18.43 12.73
CA ASN A 131 23.92 -17.93 13.46
C ASN A 131 23.16 -16.78 12.76
N VAL A 132 23.05 -16.85 11.43
CA VAL A 132 22.34 -15.83 10.64
C VAL A 132 20.85 -15.87 11.01
N ARG A 133 20.31 -14.74 11.47
CA ARG A 133 18.92 -14.63 11.93
C ARG A 133 18.29 -13.33 11.47
N ALA A 134 17.02 -13.42 11.05
CA ALA A 134 16.14 -12.27 10.88
C ALA A 134 15.27 -12.11 12.13
N HIS A 135 15.39 -10.96 12.80
CA HIS A 135 14.58 -10.57 13.95
C HIS A 135 13.36 -9.80 13.45
N ALA A 136 12.32 -10.52 13.04
CA ALA A 136 11.09 -9.91 12.51
C ALA A 136 10.30 -9.15 13.59
N VAL A 137 9.69 -8.03 13.21
CA VAL A 137 8.91 -7.16 14.10
C VAL A 137 7.57 -6.78 13.45
N THR A 138 6.51 -6.76 14.26
CA THR A 138 5.16 -6.35 13.87
C THR A 138 4.34 -6.04 15.13
N SER A 139 3.33 -5.19 15.01
CA SER A 139 2.29 -4.99 16.03
C SER A 139 1.01 -5.81 15.76
N ALA A 140 0.98 -6.55 14.65
CA ALA A 140 -0.12 -7.47 14.36
C ALA A 140 -0.12 -8.64 15.36
N GLY A 141 -1.33 -9.12 15.65
CA GLY A 141 -1.53 -10.33 16.43
C GLY A 141 -1.14 -11.62 15.67
N PRO A 142 -1.47 -12.80 16.22
CA PRO A 142 -1.27 -14.07 15.53
C PRO A 142 -1.92 -14.08 14.14
N MET A 143 -1.26 -14.72 13.17
CA MET A 143 -1.77 -14.81 11.80
C MET A 143 -3.12 -15.55 11.79
N PRO A 144 -4.20 -14.96 11.23
CA PRO A 144 -5.47 -15.65 11.10
C PRO A 144 -5.36 -16.81 10.10
N ALA A 145 -6.23 -17.81 10.25
CA ALA A 145 -6.32 -18.90 9.29
C ALA A 145 -6.68 -18.36 7.89
N PRO A 146 -6.02 -18.83 6.81
CA PRO A 146 -6.33 -18.40 5.45
C PRO A 146 -7.77 -18.76 5.03
N MET A 147 -8.47 -17.83 4.40
CA MET A 147 -9.85 -18.02 3.92
C MET A 147 -9.93 -18.04 2.39
N GLY A 148 -10.90 -18.79 1.85
CA GLY A 148 -11.14 -18.89 0.42
C GLY A 148 -11.61 -20.27 -0.02
N ALA A 149 -12.50 -20.31 -1.01
CA ALA A 149 -13.09 -21.55 -1.50
C ALA A 149 -12.07 -22.48 -2.18
N THR A 150 -11.05 -21.92 -2.84
CA THR A 150 -10.02 -22.67 -3.57
C THR A 150 -8.65 -22.50 -2.90
N PRO A 151 -7.69 -23.42 -3.16
CA PRO A 151 -6.31 -23.25 -2.70
C PRO A 151 -5.69 -21.92 -3.15
N ARG A 152 -5.98 -21.48 -4.39
CA ARG A 152 -5.49 -20.20 -4.93
C ARG A 152 -6.05 -19.00 -4.16
N LEU A 153 -7.34 -19.02 -3.80
CA LEU A 153 -7.94 -17.97 -2.98
C LEU A 153 -7.43 -17.97 -1.54
N ARG A 154 -7.20 -19.14 -0.94
CA ARG A 154 -6.55 -19.24 0.38
C ARG A 154 -5.14 -18.66 0.36
N ARG A 155 -4.35 -18.95 -0.68
CA ARG A 155 -3.02 -18.36 -0.84
C ARG A 155 -3.10 -16.85 -1.04
N MET A 156 -4.09 -16.36 -1.80
CA MET A 156 -4.31 -14.92 -1.98
C MET A 156 -4.60 -14.20 -0.65
N ASP A 157 -5.45 -14.79 0.18
CA ASP A 157 -5.76 -14.26 1.50
C ASP A 157 -4.53 -14.33 2.43
N GLU A 158 -3.78 -15.43 2.43
CA GLU A 158 -2.54 -15.57 3.19
C GLU A 158 -1.51 -14.48 2.85
N VAL A 159 -1.27 -14.24 1.55
CA VAL A 159 -0.36 -13.18 1.07
C VAL A 159 -0.86 -11.79 1.46
N ALA A 160 -2.17 -11.53 1.37
CA ALA A 160 -2.76 -10.30 1.88
C ALA A 160 -2.47 -10.10 3.38
N MET A 161 -2.63 -11.15 4.19
CA MET A 161 -2.40 -11.05 5.64
C MET A 161 -0.92 -10.89 5.99
N ALA A 162 -0.01 -11.54 5.25
CA ALA A 162 1.42 -11.31 5.38
C ALA A 162 1.79 -9.85 5.04
N THR A 163 1.21 -9.30 3.98
CA THR A 163 1.41 -7.89 3.58
C THR A 163 0.97 -6.93 4.67
N LEU A 164 -0.24 -7.13 5.21
CA LEU A 164 -0.78 -6.30 6.28
C LEU A 164 0.06 -6.42 7.57
N ARG A 165 0.40 -7.65 7.97
CA ARG A 165 1.23 -7.92 9.16
C ARG A 165 2.52 -7.13 9.12
N ASP A 166 3.23 -7.16 8.00
CA ASP A 166 4.55 -6.54 7.88
C ASP A 166 4.46 -5.00 7.87
N CYS A 167 3.34 -4.44 7.42
CA CYS A 167 3.06 -3.00 7.47
C CYS A 167 2.47 -2.51 8.80
N MET A 168 1.94 -3.42 9.63
CA MET A 168 1.45 -3.10 10.98
C MET A 168 2.62 -2.97 11.96
N GLN A 169 2.94 -1.74 12.33
CA GLN A 169 4.05 -1.38 13.21
C GLN A 169 3.53 -0.48 14.34
N THR A 170 4.29 0.53 14.76
CA THR A 170 3.81 1.55 15.71
C THR A 170 2.71 2.44 15.11
N SER A 171 2.61 2.47 13.77
CA SER A 171 1.46 2.92 12.98
C SER A 171 1.19 1.90 11.86
N PHE A 172 0.13 2.09 11.09
CA PHE A 172 -0.03 1.44 9.79
C PHE A 172 0.91 2.13 8.78
N GLU A 173 2.07 1.53 8.51
CA GLU A 173 2.98 1.97 7.45
C GLU A 173 2.36 1.64 6.08
N ASP A 174 2.64 2.44 5.05
CA ASP A 174 2.30 2.14 3.66
C ASP A 174 3.06 0.90 3.16
N GLY A 175 4.38 0.92 3.35
CA GLY A 175 5.29 -0.20 3.09
C GLY A 175 6.49 -0.18 4.05
N PRO A 176 7.00 -1.35 4.48
CA PRO A 176 7.99 -1.44 5.54
C PRO A 176 9.43 -1.18 5.07
N ARG A 177 9.69 -1.29 3.75
CA ARG A 177 10.94 -0.80 3.15
C ARG A 177 10.90 0.71 2.99
N ARG A 178 9.84 1.18 2.35
CA ARG A 178 9.55 2.56 1.97
C ARG A 178 8.02 2.69 1.83
N ASP A 179 7.41 3.78 2.27
CA ASP A 179 8.01 4.96 2.93
C ASP A 179 8.19 4.82 4.45
N GLN A 180 7.80 3.68 5.04
CA GLN A 180 7.68 3.47 6.48
C GLN A 180 6.79 4.53 7.14
N ARG A 181 5.70 4.93 6.47
CA ARG A 181 4.94 6.12 6.85
C ARG A 181 3.45 5.89 6.86
N LEU A 182 2.77 6.57 7.77
CA LEU A 182 1.32 6.59 7.85
C LEU A 182 0.74 7.53 6.79
N TRP A 183 0.04 6.98 5.80
CA TRP A 183 -0.69 7.70 4.75
C TRP A 183 -2.20 7.46 4.88
N VAL A 184 -3.05 8.48 4.63
CA VAL A 184 -4.50 8.36 4.87
C VAL A 184 -5.17 7.37 3.90
N GLY A 185 -4.82 7.43 2.62
CA GLY A 185 -5.36 6.52 1.60
C GLY A 185 -5.10 5.06 1.96
N ASP A 186 -3.85 4.76 2.31
CA ASP A 186 -3.41 3.45 2.80
C ASP A 186 -4.13 3.05 4.09
N LEU A 187 -4.18 3.94 5.09
CA LEU A 187 -4.80 3.66 6.38
C LEU A 187 -6.24 3.13 6.22
N ARG A 188 -7.04 3.73 5.33
CA ARG A 188 -8.42 3.26 5.12
C ARG A 188 -8.45 1.79 4.71
N LEU A 189 -7.66 1.43 3.71
CA LEU A 189 -7.64 0.07 3.13
C LEU A 189 -7.04 -0.94 4.11
N GLN A 190 -5.99 -0.53 4.82
CA GLN A 190 -5.39 -1.32 5.90
C GLN A 190 -6.38 -1.56 7.04
N ALA A 191 -7.15 -0.54 7.44
CA ALA A 191 -8.16 -0.66 8.48
C ALA A 191 -9.28 -1.64 8.08
N LEU A 192 -9.78 -1.58 6.83
CA LEU A 192 -10.78 -2.53 6.32
C LEU A 192 -10.27 -3.97 6.36
N ALA A 193 -9.04 -4.22 5.92
CA ALA A 193 -8.42 -5.54 6.02
C ALA A 193 -8.21 -5.96 7.48
N ASN A 194 -7.78 -5.05 8.36
CA ASN A 194 -7.61 -5.30 9.80
C ASN A 194 -8.92 -5.70 10.49
N TYR A 195 -10.04 -5.02 10.22
CA TYR A 195 -11.34 -5.38 10.81
C TYR A 195 -11.78 -6.81 10.45
N ALA A 196 -11.38 -7.29 9.28
CA ALA A 196 -11.65 -8.64 8.80
C ALA A 196 -10.63 -9.69 9.28
N SER A 197 -9.56 -9.28 9.97
CA SER A 197 -8.40 -10.14 10.27
C SER A 197 -7.86 -9.97 11.69
N PHE A 198 -6.82 -9.16 11.89
CA PHE A 198 -6.09 -9.02 13.15
C PHE A 198 -6.87 -8.25 14.22
N GLN A 199 -7.85 -7.42 13.81
CA GLN A 199 -8.72 -6.64 14.71
C GLN A 199 -7.94 -5.79 15.73
N ASN A 200 -6.74 -5.31 15.37
CA ASN A 200 -5.97 -4.37 16.18
C ASN A 200 -6.54 -2.95 16.02
N ASN A 201 -7.72 -2.75 16.59
CA ASN A 201 -8.50 -1.52 16.45
C ASN A 201 -7.90 -0.35 17.22
N ASP A 202 -7.09 -0.62 18.25
CA ASP A 202 -6.34 0.41 18.98
C ASP A 202 -5.28 1.06 18.09
N LEU A 203 -4.65 0.29 17.18
CA LEU A 203 -3.74 0.86 16.19
C LEU A 203 -4.46 1.78 15.19
N VAL A 204 -5.68 1.40 14.77
CA VAL A 204 -6.48 2.25 13.86
C VAL A 204 -6.86 3.55 14.56
N LYS A 205 -7.33 3.44 15.81
CA LYS A 205 -7.62 4.58 16.69
C LYS A 205 -6.41 5.49 16.81
N ARG A 206 -5.24 4.95 17.17
CA ARG A 206 -3.97 5.69 17.25
C ARG A 206 -3.69 6.46 15.96
N CYS A 207 -3.83 5.83 14.80
CA CYS A 207 -3.56 6.48 13.51
C CYS A 207 -4.55 7.62 13.20
N LEU A 208 -5.83 7.45 13.53
CA LEU A 208 -6.83 8.53 13.41
C LEU A 208 -6.47 9.73 14.31
N TYR A 209 -6.05 9.49 15.56
CA TYR A 209 -5.60 10.55 16.46
C TYR A 209 -4.29 11.21 16.01
N LEU A 210 -3.36 10.46 15.40
CA LEU A 210 -2.14 11.05 14.82
C LEU A 210 -2.49 12.06 13.71
N PHE A 211 -3.38 11.70 12.78
CA PHE A 211 -3.84 12.64 11.76
C PHE A 211 -4.59 13.84 12.36
N ALA A 212 -5.39 13.62 13.39
CA ALA A 212 -6.11 14.69 14.08
C ALA A 212 -5.18 15.65 14.85
N ALA A 213 -4.09 15.14 15.43
CA ALA A 213 -3.13 15.95 16.17
C ALA A 213 -2.21 16.76 15.25
N TYR A 214 -1.81 16.19 14.11
CA TYR A 214 -0.81 16.77 13.21
C TYR A 214 -1.43 17.28 11.91
N ARG A 215 -2.28 18.30 12.06
CA ARG A 215 -2.94 19.03 10.96
C ARG A 215 -2.18 20.31 10.64
N ASP A 216 -2.50 20.92 9.49
CA ASP A 216 -2.00 22.25 9.18
C ASP A 216 -2.65 23.35 10.05
N LYS A 217 -2.22 24.60 9.85
CA LYS A 217 -2.73 25.77 10.56
C LYS A 217 -4.22 26.04 10.35
N ASP A 218 -4.77 25.62 9.21
CA ASP A 218 -6.16 25.83 8.84
C ASP A 218 -7.05 24.66 9.33
N GLY A 219 -6.44 23.58 9.79
CA GLY A 219 -7.07 22.37 10.32
C GLY A 219 -7.26 21.27 9.28
N LEU A 220 -6.64 21.35 8.10
CA LEU A 220 -6.63 20.31 7.08
C LEU A 220 -5.71 19.16 7.52
N VAL A 221 -6.19 17.93 7.35
CA VAL A 221 -5.41 16.72 7.60
C VAL A 221 -4.34 16.58 6.53
N ALA A 222 -3.11 16.30 6.99
CA ALA A 222 -1.99 15.99 6.11
C ALA A 222 -2.24 14.70 5.34
N ALA A 223 -1.67 14.59 4.13
CA ALA A 223 -1.70 13.33 3.38
C ALA A 223 -0.97 12.19 4.13
N CYS A 224 0.08 12.54 4.87
CA CYS A 224 0.84 11.62 5.71
C CYS A 224 1.29 12.25 7.04
N VAL A 225 1.67 11.40 8.00
CA VAL A 225 2.27 11.80 9.28
C VAL A 225 3.61 11.08 9.45
N TYR A 226 4.65 11.83 9.83
CA TYR A 226 5.91 11.23 10.26
C TYR A 226 5.81 10.89 11.74
N GLU A 227 6.15 9.68 12.14
CA GLU A 227 6.15 9.29 13.57
C GLU A 227 7.50 9.56 14.26
N LYS A 228 8.62 9.46 13.52
CA LYS A 228 9.98 9.53 14.08
C LYS A 228 10.75 10.75 13.58
N PRO A 229 11.61 11.39 14.40
CA PRO A 229 11.97 11.02 15.77
C PRO A 229 10.89 11.35 16.82
N HIS A 230 9.95 12.22 16.46
CA HIS A 230 8.71 12.43 17.18
C HIS A 230 7.60 12.71 16.16
N PRO A 231 6.33 12.48 16.52
CA PRO A 231 5.25 12.67 15.56
C PRO A 231 5.15 14.13 15.10
N ARG A 232 4.93 14.34 13.79
CA ARG A 232 4.83 15.67 13.18
C ARG A 232 4.04 15.65 11.87
N TYR A 233 3.55 16.83 11.51
CA TYR A 233 2.87 17.11 10.25
C TYR A 233 3.70 16.74 9.02
N GLY A 234 3.05 16.14 8.00
CA GLY A 234 3.70 15.60 6.81
C GLY A 234 4.13 16.61 5.74
N GLY A 235 3.71 17.87 5.84
CA GLY A 235 4.09 18.90 4.86
C GLY A 235 3.31 18.90 3.54
N MET A 236 2.30 18.03 3.39
CA MET A 236 1.63 17.79 2.11
C MET A 236 0.15 17.53 2.28
N HIS A 237 -0.65 17.95 1.29
CA HIS A 237 -2.09 17.74 1.25
C HIS A 237 -2.51 17.09 -0.05
N ILE A 238 -3.44 16.14 0.07
CA ILE A 238 -4.10 15.47 -1.04
C ILE A 238 -5.61 15.57 -0.77
N VAL A 239 -6.36 16.14 -1.72
CA VAL A 239 -7.80 16.46 -1.53
C VAL A 239 -8.60 15.21 -1.20
N ASP A 240 -8.38 14.13 -1.96
CA ASP A 240 -9.05 12.86 -1.75
C ASP A 240 -8.67 12.22 -0.39
N TYR A 241 -7.43 12.38 0.08
CA TYR A 241 -7.00 11.81 1.35
C TYR A 241 -7.63 12.54 2.53
N ALA A 242 -7.71 13.87 2.48
CA ALA A 242 -8.42 14.65 3.50
C ALA A 242 -9.90 14.23 3.60
N ALA A 243 -10.56 13.94 2.47
CA ALA A 243 -11.92 13.41 2.46
C ALA A 243 -11.99 11.96 2.98
N LEU A 244 -11.01 11.11 2.65
CA LEU A 244 -10.95 9.72 3.10
C LEU A 244 -10.67 9.59 4.60
N PHE A 245 -10.09 10.60 5.27
CA PHE A 245 -10.02 10.63 6.73
C PHE A 245 -11.42 10.48 7.36
N ASN A 246 -12.41 11.21 6.84
CA ASN A 246 -13.79 11.14 7.33
C ASN A 246 -14.40 9.76 7.11
N VAL A 247 -14.16 9.16 5.93
CA VAL A 247 -14.62 7.81 5.62
C VAL A 247 -13.98 6.80 6.59
N THR A 248 -12.68 6.91 6.84
CA THR A 248 -11.94 6.03 7.75
C THR A 248 -12.48 6.14 9.17
N LEU A 249 -12.79 7.35 9.65
CA LEU A 249 -13.42 7.57 10.95
C LEU A 249 -14.81 6.92 11.01
N ARG A 250 -15.63 7.07 9.97
CA ARG A 250 -16.93 6.39 9.86
C ARG A 250 -16.74 4.88 9.93
N ASP A 251 -15.85 4.33 9.11
CA ASP A 251 -15.58 2.89 9.04
C ASP A 251 -15.13 2.35 10.42
N TYR A 252 -14.28 3.09 11.14
CA TYR A 252 -13.85 2.77 12.50
C TYR A 252 -14.99 2.72 13.50
N VAL A 253 -15.84 3.76 13.55
CA VAL A 253 -16.98 3.79 14.48
C VAL A 253 -17.99 2.68 14.17
N MET A 254 -18.19 2.37 12.89
CA MET A 254 -19.08 1.28 12.47
C MET A 254 -18.51 -0.10 12.81
N ALA A 255 -17.19 -0.31 12.65
CA ALA A 255 -16.54 -1.58 12.95
C ALA A 255 -16.41 -1.85 14.46
N THR A 256 -16.18 -0.82 15.27
CA THR A 256 -15.86 -0.95 16.70
C THR A 256 -17.02 -0.61 17.63
N GLY A 257 -17.97 0.21 17.17
CA GLY A 257 -18.98 0.81 18.03
C GLY A 257 -18.46 1.93 18.94
N ASP A 258 -17.19 2.36 18.82
CA ASP A 258 -16.59 3.41 19.65
C ASP A 258 -17.10 4.81 19.24
N VAL A 259 -18.32 5.12 19.69
CA VAL A 259 -18.94 6.44 19.51
C VAL A 259 -18.25 7.55 20.29
N ALA A 260 -17.45 7.22 21.32
CA ALA A 260 -16.72 8.22 22.08
C ALA A 260 -15.61 8.83 21.22
N THR A 261 -14.79 7.98 20.56
CA THR A 261 -13.81 8.43 19.57
C THR A 261 -14.47 9.14 18.40
N GLY A 262 -15.61 8.64 17.93
CA GLY A 262 -16.36 9.32 16.87
C GLY A 262 -16.77 10.75 17.24
N ARG A 263 -17.22 10.98 18.48
CA ARG A 263 -17.54 12.33 18.98
C ARG A 263 -16.31 13.19 19.18
N ASP A 264 -15.23 12.63 19.70
CA ASP A 264 -13.99 13.37 19.94
C ASP A 264 -13.35 13.87 18.64
N LEU A 265 -13.35 13.02 17.61
CA LEU A 265 -12.80 13.36 16.29
C LEU A 265 -13.80 14.05 15.35
N TRP A 266 -15.06 14.21 15.75
CA TRP A 266 -16.09 14.88 14.94
C TRP A 266 -15.70 16.30 14.51
N PRO A 267 -15.16 17.19 15.38
CA PRO A 267 -14.75 18.53 14.97
C PRO A 267 -13.68 18.52 13.88
N VAL A 268 -12.79 17.51 13.89
CA VAL A 268 -11.76 17.33 12.87
C VAL A 268 -12.39 16.93 11.54
N ALA A 269 -13.30 15.94 11.56
CA ALA A 269 -14.00 15.48 10.35
C ALA A 269 -14.85 16.58 9.72
N ARG A 270 -15.59 17.35 10.53
CA ARG A 270 -16.37 18.51 10.05
C ARG A 270 -15.46 19.55 9.40
N ARG A 271 -14.30 19.83 10.01
CA ARG A 271 -13.34 20.78 9.47
C ARG A 271 -12.79 20.39 8.10
N GLN A 272 -12.61 19.09 7.83
CA GLN A 272 -12.17 18.64 6.51
C GLN A 272 -13.20 19.02 5.43
N LEU A 273 -14.49 18.76 5.69
CA LEU A 273 -15.56 19.11 4.76
C LEU A 273 -15.71 20.62 4.58
N GLU A 274 -15.60 21.41 5.65
CA GLU A 274 -15.63 22.89 5.58
C GLU A 274 -14.53 23.44 4.67
N LEU A 275 -13.31 22.90 4.75
CA LEU A 275 -12.18 23.34 3.93
C LEU A 275 -12.34 22.89 2.48
N ILE A 276 -12.72 21.63 2.26
CA ILE A 276 -12.94 21.07 0.91
C ILE A 276 -14.14 21.76 0.22
N ALA A 277 -15.16 22.18 0.97
CA ALA A 277 -16.34 22.87 0.43
C ALA A 277 -15.98 24.19 -0.28
N ARG A 278 -14.82 24.79 0.00
CA ARG A 278 -14.31 25.98 -0.72
C ARG A 278 -14.04 25.69 -2.20
N TRP A 279 -13.82 24.42 -2.54
CA TRP A 279 -13.61 23.94 -3.90
C TRP A 279 -14.87 23.30 -4.48
N ILE A 280 -16.03 23.49 -3.86
CA ILE A 280 -17.30 23.02 -4.40
C ILE A 280 -18.19 24.24 -4.65
N ASN A 281 -18.56 24.46 -5.91
CA ASN A 281 -19.36 25.62 -6.29
C ASN A 281 -20.80 25.54 -5.72
N ALA A 282 -21.61 26.58 -6.01
CA ALA A 282 -22.99 26.66 -5.56
C ALA A 282 -23.86 25.48 -6.06
N ASP A 283 -23.60 25.02 -7.29
CA ASP A 283 -24.33 23.92 -7.93
C ASP A 283 -23.94 22.54 -7.37
N GLY A 284 -22.84 22.44 -6.62
CA GLY A 284 -22.35 21.18 -6.04
C GLY A 284 -21.27 20.48 -6.85
N LEU A 285 -20.66 21.15 -7.84
CA LEU A 285 -19.51 20.63 -8.58
C LEU A 285 -18.20 21.02 -7.92
N PHE A 286 -17.28 20.05 -7.85
CA PHE A 286 -15.89 20.30 -7.52
C PHE A 286 -15.22 21.14 -8.61
N VAL A 287 -14.48 22.16 -8.18
CA VAL A 287 -13.68 23.06 -9.01
C VAL A 287 -12.25 22.94 -8.52
N ASP A 288 -11.38 22.41 -9.38
CA ASP A 288 -9.96 22.21 -9.06
C ASP A 288 -9.30 23.57 -8.72
N PRO A 289 -8.73 23.73 -7.51
CA PRO A 289 -8.05 24.96 -7.15
C PRO A 289 -6.70 25.14 -7.86
N GLY A 290 -6.19 24.14 -8.59
CA GLY A 290 -4.96 24.20 -9.38
C GLY A 290 -3.66 24.16 -8.58
N ASN A 291 -3.73 24.27 -7.25
CA ASN A 291 -2.59 24.26 -6.35
C ASN A 291 -2.64 23.12 -5.31
N MET A 292 -3.60 22.22 -5.42
CA MET A 292 -3.77 21.07 -4.54
C MET A 292 -3.54 19.78 -5.31
N TRP A 293 -2.91 18.80 -4.66
CA TRP A 293 -2.76 17.49 -5.27
C TRP A 293 -4.07 16.69 -5.17
N ILE A 294 -4.52 16.16 -6.30
CA ILE A 294 -5.58 15.15 -6.40
C ILE A 294 -4.91 13.84 -6.81
N PHE A 295 -4.93 12.83 -5.94
CA PHE A 295 -4.23 11.57 -6.18
C PHE A 295 -5.08 10.62 -7.04
N ILE A 296 -6.13 10.02 -6.48
CA ILE A 296 -6.97 8.96 -7.10
C ILE A 296 -6.21 7.68 -7.48
N ASP A 297 -5.16 7.78 -8.29
CA ASP A 297 -4.28 6.69 -8.73
C ASP A 297 -2.99 7.26 -9.37
N TRP A 298 -1.98 6.39 -9.57
CA TRP A 298 -0.74 6.69 -10.28
C TRP A 298 -0.88 6.67 -11.83
N ALA A 299 -2.10 6.54 -12.36
CA ALA A 299 -2.36 6.54 -13.80
C ALA A 299 -2.12 7.93 -14.41
N ASP A 300 -0.99 8.12 -15.09
CA ASP A 300 -0.50 9.39 -15.66
C ASP A 300 -1.52 10.13 -16.54
N LYS A 301 -2.29 9.40 -17.36
CA LYS A 301 -3.25 9.97 -18.33
C LYS A 301 -4.66 10.15 -17.78
N LEU A 302 -4.89 9.91 -16.49
CA LEU A 302 -6.22 9.94 -15.88
C LEU A 302 -6.72 11.37 -15.71
N ASP A 303 -7.85 11.68 -16.35
CA ASP A 303 -8.68 12.82 -15.97
C ASP A 303 -9.43 12.51 -14.68
N LYS A 304 -9.22 13.34 -13.65
CA LYS A 304 -9.66 13.06 -12.28
C LYS A 304 -11.02 13.67 -11.93
N GLY A 305 -11.66 14.44 -12.81
CA GLY A 305 -12.88 15.21 -12.51
C GLY A 305 -14.06 14.36 -12.03
N ALA A 306 -14.47 13.36 -12.81
CA ALA A 306 -15.55 12.45 -12.43
C ALA A 306 -15.21 11.64 -11.17
N ALA A 307 -13.94 11.22 -11.04
CA ALA A 307 -13.48 10.43 -9.91
C ALA A 307 -13.49 11.23 -8.61
N ILE A 308 -12.94 12.44 -8.59
CA ILE A 308 -12.91 13.29 -7.39
C ILE A 308 -14.32 13.75 -7.01
N GLN A 309 -15.19 14.08 -7.97
CA GLN A 309 -16.61 14.39 -7.68
C GLN A 309 -17.32 13.22 -6.99
N GLY A 310 -17.11 12.00 -7.50
CA GLY A 310 -17.65 10.78 -6.92
C GLY A 310 -17.12 10.51 -5.51
N LEU A 311 -15.81 10.60 -5.32
CA LEU A 311 -15.14 10.39 -4.04
C LEU A 311 -15.57 11.42 -2.98
N LEU A 312 -15.66 12.70 -3.33
CA LEU A 312 -16.13 13.72 -2.40
C LEU A 312 -17.60 13.48 -2.03
N THR A 313 -18.47 13.15 -2.99
CA THR A 313 -19.86 12.80 -2.68
C THR A 313 -19.95 11.59 -1.74
N PHE A 314 -19.10 10.58 -1.97
CA PHE A 314 -18.97 9.42 -1.09
C PHE A 314 -18.56 9.82 0.33
N ALA A 315 -17.56 10.69 0.48
CA ALA A 315 -17.11 11.17 1.79
C ALA A 315 -18.18 12.00 2.53
N TRP A 316 -18.95 12.83 1.82
CA TRP A 316 -20.08 13.56 2.41
C TRP A 316 -21.16 12.61 2.94
N ARG A 317 -21.51 11.57 2.16
CA ARG A 317 -22.48 10.54 2.59
C ARG A 317 -21.97 9.74 3.78
N ALA A 318 -20.70 9.33 3.76
CA ALA A 318 -20.08 8.64 4.89
C ALA A 318 -20.08 9.52 6.16
N THR A 319 -19.78 10.81 6.02
CA THR A 319 -19.81 11.73 7.18
C THR A 319 -21.24 11.93 7.70
N ALA A 320 -22.26 11.97 6.83
CA ALA A 320 -23.66 12.01 7.25
C ALA A 320 -24.07 10.74 8.02
N GLU A 321 -23.63 9.57 7.56
CA GLU A 321 -23.86 8.30 8.27
C GLU A 321 -23.17 8.28 9.63
N LEU A 322 -21.95 8.79 9.73
CA LEU A 322 -21.26 8.97 11.01
C LEU A 322 -22.08 9.89 11.93
N ALA A 323 -22.54 11.05 11.44
CA ALA A 323 -23.37 11.97 12.21
C ALA A 323 -24.62 11.26 12.78
N ARG A 324 -25.29 10.47 11.94
CA ARG A 324 -26.43 9.64 12.34
C ARG A 324 -26.07 8.66 13.44
N ARG A 325 -24.95 7.94 13.29
CA ARG A 325 -24.45 6.98 14.29
C ARG A 325 -24.10 7.64 15.62
N LEU A 326 -23.69 8.90 15.61
CA LEU A 326 -23.37 9.67 16.81
C LEU A 326 -24.59 10.35 17.46
N GLY A 327 -25.75 10.33 16.80
CA GLY A 327 -26.99 10.97 17.25
C GLY A 327 -27.14 12.44 16.83
N MET A 328 -26.34 12.92 15.89
CA MET A 328 -26.29 14.31 15.43
C MET A 328 -27.24 14.57 14.26
N LYS A 329 -28.56 14.57 14.53
CA LYS A 329 -29.62 14.61 13.50
C LYS A 329 -29.54 15.81 12.55
N GLN A 330 -29.20 17.00 13.06
CA GLN A 330 -29.10 18.21 12.23
C GLN A 330 -27.91 18.14 11.25
N GLU A 331 -26.78 17.61 11.72
CA GLU A 331 -25.58 17.41 10.89
C GLU A 331 -25.83 16.35 9.81
N ASP A 332 -26.46 15.21 10.15
CA ASP A 332 -26.89 14.19 9.17
C ASP A 332 -27.77 14.81 8.07
N ALA A 333 -28.79 15.59 8.44
CA ALA A 333 -29.69 16.21 7.48
C ALA A 333 -28.95 17.21 6.55
N SER A 334 -28.11 18.07 7.10
CA SER A 334 -27.33 19.06 6.33
C SER A 334 -26.36 18.39 5.35
N LEU A 335 -25.60 17.41 5.84
CA LEU A 335 -24.63 16.67 5.04
C LEU A 335 -25.32 15.84 3.95
N SER A 336 -26.43 15.16 4.28
CA SER A 336 -27.24 14.40 3.34
C SER A 336 -27.82 15.29 2.24
N HIS A 337 -28.30 16.48 2.59
CA HIS A 337 -28.79 17.46 1.61
C HIS A 337 -27.67 17.90 0.66
N ARG A 338 -26.50 18.28 1.20
CA ARG A 338 -25.34 18.69 0.38
C ARG A 338 -24.87 17.56 -0.54
N ALA A 339 -24.82 16.31 -0.05
CA ALA A 339 -24.51 15.14 -0.87
C ALA A 339 -25.51 14.95 -2.02
N GLY A 340 -26.80 15.24 -1.78
CA GLY A 340 -27.85 15.27 -2.80
C GLY A 340 -27.58 16.31 -3.88
N THR A 341 -27.23 17.54 -3.50
CA THR A 341 -26.82 18.60 -4.45
C THR A 341 -25.62 18.15 -5.29
N MET A 342 -24.57 17.64 -4.66
CA MET A 342 -23.38 17.13 -5.34
C MET A 342 -23.67 15.96 -6.27
N THR A 343 -24.63 15.11 -5.91
CA THR A 343 -25.10 14.02 -6.75
C THR A 343 -25.75 14.54 -8.03
N THR A 344 -26.67 15.50 -7.92
CA THR A 344 -27.33 16.11 -9.08
C THR A 344 -26.33 16.78 -10.01
N ALA A 345 -25.43 17.60 -9.46
CA ALA A 345 -24.40 18.29 -10.23
C ALA A 345 -23.45 17.31 -10.94
N GLY A 346 -22.91 16.34 -10.20
CA GLY A 346 -21.97 15.36 -10.75
C GLY A 346 -22.60 14.45 -11.80
N ARG A 347 -23.88 14.09 -11.64
CA ARG A 347 -24.63 13.39 -12.69
C ARG A 347 -24.73 14.22 -13.96
N ALA A 348 -25.15 15.48 -13.86
CA ALA A 348 -25.29 16.36 -15.01
C ALA A 348 -23.96 16.58 -15.75
N ALA A 349 -22.83 16.64 -15.02
CA ALA A 349 -21.52 16.87 -15.60
C ALA A 349 -20.89 15.61 -16.24
N TYR A 350 -21.04 14.44 -15.62
CA TYR A 350 -20.20 13.28 -15.93
C TYR A 350 -20.96 12.03 -16.39
N TRP A 351 -22.28 11.94 -16.20
CA TRP A 351 -23.08 10.81 -16.67
C TRP A 351 -23.63 11.06 -18.07
N ASP A 352 -23.18 10.26 -19.03
CA ASP A 352 -23.73 10.24 -20.38
C ASP A 352 -24.79 9.13 -20.50
N ALA A 353 -26.07 9.52 -20.38
CA ALA A 353 -27.18 8.59 -20.45
C ALA A 353 -27.31 7.88 -21.81
N HIS A 354 -26.90 8.53 -22.91
CA HIS A 354 -27.00 7.97 -24.25
C HIS A 354 -26.02 6.81 -24.44
N SER A 355 -24.73 7.05 -24.15
CA SER A 355 -23.72 5.98 -24.20
C SER A 355 -23.79 5.04 -22.98
N GLY A 356 -24.43 5.47 -21.89
CA GLY A 356 -24.45 4.75 -20.62
C GLY A 356 -23.08 4.69 -19.96
N ARG A 357 -22.27 5.73 -20.13
CA ARG A 357 -20.88 5.79 -19.65
C ARG A 357 -20.67 6.99 -18.72
N VAL A 358 -19.69 6.86 -17.85
CA VAL A 358 -19.11 8.00 -17.14
C VAL A 358 -17.98 8.56 -17.98
N VAL A 359 -18.01 9.86 -18.21
CA VAL A 359 -17.01 10.60 -18.98
C VAL A 359 -16.43 11.72 -18.16
N SER A 360 -15.15 12.05 -18.38
CA SER A 360 -14.46 13.11 -17.63
C SER A 360 -13.58 13.98 -18.52
N GLY A 361 -13.49 15.26 -18.16
CA GLY A 361 -12.67 16.25 -18.84
C GLY A 361 -13.15 16.65 -20.24
N PRO A 362 -12.46 17.61 -20.88
CA PRO A 362 -12.84 18.13 -22.20
C PRO A 362 -12.87 17.07 -23.30
N ARG A 363 -12.05 16.01 -23.17
CA ARG A 363 -11.99 14.88 -24.11
C ARG A 363 -13.04 13.80 -23.84
N ARG A 364 -13.92 13.98 -22.85
CA ARG A 364 -14.92 12.99 -22.43
C ARG A 364 -14.30 11.60 -22.19
N GLN A 365 -13.14 11.58 -21.52
CA GLN A 365 -12.38 10.37 -21.26
C GLN A 365 -13.19 9.38 -20.40
N VAL A 366 -13.19 8.11 -20.79
CA VAL A 366 -13.75 7.01 -20.01
C VAL A 366 -12.64 6.39 -19.17
N SER A 367 -12.87 6.21 -17.87
CA SER A 367 -11.90 5.63 -16.95
C SER A 367 -12.57 4.74 -15.91
N TRP A 368 -11.85 3.71 -15.46
CA TRP A 368 -12.30 2.82 -14.40
C TRP A 368 -12.54 3.61 -13.11
N ALA A 369 -11.64 4.55 -12.79
CA ALA A 369 -11.78 5.48 -11.67
C ALA A 369 -13.08 6.28 -11.69
N GLY A 370 -13.43 6.90 -12.82
CA GLY A 370 -14.66 7.69 -12.94
C GLY A 370 -15.91 6.86 -12.71
N ALA A 371 -16.01 5.70 -13.39
CA ALA A 371 -17.16 4.81 -13.24
C ALA A 371 -17.30 4.27 -11.80
N SER A 372 -16.19 3.85 -11.18
CA SER A 372 -16.20 3.31 -9.82
C SER A 372 -16.56 4.36 -8.78
N TRP A 373 -15.94 5.53 -8.80
CA TRP A 373 -16.23 6.56 -7.80
C TRP A 373 -17.60 7.19 -7.96
N MET A 374 -18.14 7.32 -9.18
CA MET A 374 -19.52 7.76 -9.36
C MET A 374 -20.53 6.72 -8.86
N MET A 375 -20.25 5.42 -9.04
CA MET A 375 -21.06 4.36 -8.45
C MET A 375 -21.00 4.40 -6.91
N LEU A 376 -19.79 4.44 -6.33
CA LEU A 376 -19.59 4.45 -4.88
C LEU A 376 -20.15 5.71 -4.21
N GLY A 377 -20.05 6.88 -4.85
CA GLY A 377 -20.64 8.13 -4.37
C GLY A 377 -22.17 8.17 -4.40
N GLY A 378 -22.82 7.14 -4.97
CA GLY A 378 -24.27 7.12 -5.16
C GLY A 378 -24.74 8.12 -6.23
N LEU A 379 -23.85 8.51 -7.15
CA LEU A 379 -24.22 9.33 -8.29
C LEU A 379 -24.93 8.50 -9.36
N LEU A 380 -24.77 7.19 -9.35
CA LEU A 380 -25.46 6.27 -10.25
C LEU A 380 -26.37 5.34 -9.44
N SER A 381 -27.53 5.01 -9.97
CA SER A 381 -28.31 3.89 -9.45
C SER A 381 -27.55 2.57 -9.66
N PRO A 382 -27.80 1.49 -8.89
CA PRO A 382 -27.15 0.20 -9.11
C PRO A 382 -27.24 -0.31 -10.56
N ARG A 383 -28.37 -0.08 -11.23
CA ARG A 383 -28.56 -0.46 -12.64
C ARG A 383 -27.69 0.36 -13.59
N GLU A 384 -27.63 1.68 -13.40
CA GLU A 384 -26.77 2.57 -14.20
C GLU A 384 -25.29 2.29 -13.93
N GLY A 385 -24.90 2.15 -12.66
CA GLY A 385 -23.54 1.86 -12.25
C GLY A 385 -23.04 0.53 -12.81
N ARG A 386 -23.89 -0.51 -12.80
CA ARG A 386 -23.58 -1.77 -13.50
C ARG A 386 -23.31 -1.55 -14.98
N LYS A 387 -24.20 -0.85 -15.69
CA LYS A 387 -24.03 -0.57 -17.12
C LYS A 387 -22.72 0.19 -17.37
N ALA A 388 -22.45 1.22 -16.57
CA ALA A 388 -21.27 2.07 -16.67
C ALA A 388 -19.97 1.28 -16.43
N LEU A 389 -19.91 0.51 -15.33
CA LEU A 389 -18.77 -0.33 -15.00
C LEU A 389 -18.52 -1.36 -16.09
N PHE A 390 -19.57 -2.01 -16.63
CA PHE A 390 -19.39 -3.02 -17.66
C PHE A 390 -18.86 -2.42 -18.95
N ALA A 391 -19.51 -1.34 -19.42
CA ALA A 391 -19.08 -0.62 -20.60
C ALA A 391 -17.65 -0.06 -20.47
N THR A 392 -17.17 0.18 -19.25
CA THR A 392 -15.83 0.71 -18.98
C THR A 392 -14.77 -0.39 -18.86
N LEU A 393 -15.09 -1.49 -18.16
CA LEU A 393 -14.18 -2.62 -17.97
C LEU A 393 -13.91 -3.37 -19.29
N ASP A 394 -14.92 -3.43 -20.15
CA ASP A 394 -14.85 -4.10 -21.46
C ASP A 394 -14.30 -3.19 -22.57
N ASP A 395 -14.02 -1.90 -22.28
CA ASP A 395 -13.47 -0.94 -23.26
C ASP A 395 -11.94 -0.90 -23.19
N PRO A 396 -11.22 -1.34 -24.25
CA PRO A 396 -9.76 -1.34 -24.26
C PRO A 396 -9.15 0.07 -24.28
N ALA A 397 -9.92 1.10 -24.68
CA ALA A 397 -9.48 2.50 -24.67
C ALA A 397 -9.71 3.20 -23.33
N ALA A 398 -10.45 2.57 -22.40
CA ALA A 398 -10.66 3.14 -21.07
C ALA A 398 -9.36 3.17 -20.27
N ILE A 399 -9.14 4.25 -19.52
CA ILE A 399 -8.00 4.34 -18.60
C ILE A 399 -8.20 3.34 -17.46
N LYS A 400 -7.27 2.39 -17.36
CA LYS A 400 -7.21 1.34 -16.34
C LYS A 400 -6.45 1.82 -15.10
N PRO A 401 -6.69 1.20 -13.93
CA PRO A 401 -5.87 1.44 -12.76
C PRO A 401 -4.40 1.04 -12.98
N SER A 402 -3.48 1.79 -12.37
CA SER A 402 -2.05 1.46 -12.31
C SER A 402 -1.65 0.79 -10.99
N THR A 403 -2.53 0.79 -10.00
CA THR A 403 -2.23 0.30 -8.65
C THR A 403 -3.34 -0.60 -8.10
N PRO A 404 -3.00 -1.55 -7.20
CA PRO A 404 -3.99 -2.30 -6.43
C PRO A 404 -4.91 -1.39 -5.60
N TYR A 405 -4.43 -0.19 -5.21
CA TYR A 405 -5.22 0.83 -4.50
C TYR A 405 -6.50 1.20 -5.27
N LEU A 406 -6.40 1.52 -6.56
CA LEU A 406 -7.61 1.84 -7.33
C LEU A 406 -8.40 0.57 -7.71
N TYR A 407 -7.75 -0.57 -7.94
CA TYR A 407 -8.45 -1.84 -8.15
C TYR A 407 -9.38 -2.20 -6.97
N HIS A 408 -9.00 -1.89 -5.72
CA HIS A 408 -9.88 -2.05 -4.55
C HIS A 408 -11.23 -1.35 -4.77
N TYR A 409 -11.24 -0.08 -5.18
CA TYR A 409 -12.48 0.66 -5.40
C TYR A 409 -13.27 0.15 -6.61
N VAL A 410 -12.61 -0.44 -7.61
CA VAL A 410 -13.31 -1.10 -8.71
C VAL A 410 -14.05 -2.35 -8.22
N VAL A 411 -13.40 -3.18 -7.40
CA VAL A 411 -14.03 -4.35 -6.77
C VAL A 411 -15.18 -3.91 -5.85
N GLU A 412 -14.98 -2.87 -5.04
CA GLU A 412 -16.02 -2.32 -4.16
C GLU A 412 -17.23 -1.82 -4.97
N ALA A 413 -17.00 -1.12 -6.08
CA ALA A 413 -18.06 -0.61 -6.95
C ALA A 413 -18.86 -1.73 -7.64
N LEU A 414 -18.17 -2.79 -8.10
CA LEU A 414 -18.84 -3.98 -8.66
C LEU A 414 -19.73 -4.67 -7.62
N ILE A 415 -19.25 -4.80 -6.38
CA ILE A 415 -20.04 -5.37 -5.29
C ILE A 415 -21.24 -4.48 -4.98
N ALA A 416 -21.05 -3.15 -4.93
CA ALA A 416 -22.11 -2.18 -4.65
C ALA A 416 -23.23 -2.19 -5.69
N CYS A 417 -22.95 -2.55 -6.95
CA CYS A 417 -23.97 -2.73 -7.99
C CYS A 417 -24.47 -4.17 -8.14
N GLY A 418 -24.13 -5.08 -7.21
CA GLY A 418 -24.62 -6.46 -7.16
C GLY A 418 -23.80 -7.47 -7.97
N GLU A 419 -22.68 -7.07 -8.56
CA GLU A 419 -21.89 -7.88 -9.51
C GLU A 419 -20.74 -8.64 -8.84
N LYS A 420 -21.07 -9.42 -7.82
CA LYS A 420 -20.10 -10.21 -7.02
C LYS A 420 -19.26 -11.18 -7.87
N LYS A 421 -19.84 -11.78 -8.92
CA LYS A 421 -19.12 -12.70 -9.81
C LYS A 421 -18.00 -12.01 -10.59
N ARG A 422 -18.28 -10.83 -11.15
CA ARG A 422 -17.26 -10.01 -11.83
C ARG A 422 -16.23 -9.46 -10.85
N ALA A 423 -16.65 -9.08 -9.64
CA ALA A 423 -15.75 -8.69 -8.57
C ALA A 423 -14.75 -9.81 -8.22
N MET A 424 -15.23 -11.06 -8.06
CA MET A 424 -14.36 -12.22 -7.82
C MET A 424 -13.42 -12.48 -9.00
N ALA A 425 -13.94 -12.46 -10.24
CA ALA A 425 -13.11 -12.64 -11.44
C ALA A 425 -12.00 -11.58 -11.55
N LEU A 426 -12.26 -10.36 -11.07
CA LEU A 426 -11.25 -9.29 -11.02
C LEU A 426 -10.18 -9.58 -9.97
N LEU A 427 -10.55 -10.09 -8.78
CA LEU A 427 -9.58 -10.55 -7.78
C LEU A 427 -8.70 -11.68 -8.33
N GLU A 428 -9.31 -12.70 -8.92
CA GLU A 428 -8.63 -13.89 -9.47
C GLU A 428 -7.75 -13.59 -10.68
N SER A 429 -8.04 -12.54 -11.44
CA SER A 429 -7.21 -12.12 -12.58
C SER A 429 -6.08 -11.21 -12.14
N TYR A 430 -6.36 -10.15 -11.38
CA TYR A 430 -5.36 -9.14 -11.04
C TYR A 430 -4.43 -9.58 -9.90
N TRP A 431 -4.98 -9.87 -8.71
CA TRP A 431 -4.17 -10.38 -7.60
C TRP A 431 -3.71 -11.81 -7.85
N GLY A 432 -4.53 -12.61 -8.55
CA GLY A 432 -4.14 -13.95 -8.95
C GLY A 432 -2.87 -13.99 -9.79
N ALA A 433 -2.62 -12.98 -10.65
CA ALA A 433 -1.36 -12.90 -11.40
C ALA A 433 -0.13 -12.70 -10.49
N MET A 434 -0.25 -11.95 -9.39
CA MET A 434 0.82 -11.87 -8.37
C MET A 434 1.00 -13.21 -7.64
N ILE A 435 -0.10 -13.92 -7.35
CA ILE A 435 -0.02 -15.25 -6.74
C ILE A 435 0.67 -16.26 -7.66
N ASP A 436 0.36 -16.25 -8.94
CA ASP A 436 0.98 -17.14 -9.93
C ASP A 436 2.47 -16.80 -10.13
N ALA A 437 2.86 -15.54 -9.88
CA ALA A 437 4.26 -15.10 -9.83
C ALA A 437 5.00 -15.51 -8.54
N GLY A 438 4.33 -16.16 -7.58
CA GLY A 438 4.96 -16.70 -6.38
C GLY A 438 5.36 -15.65 -5.35
N VAL A 439 4.64 -14.52 -5.27
CA VAL A 439 4.96 -13.45 -4.31
C VAL A 439 4.64 -13.85 -2.87
N ASP A 440 5.37 -13.24 -1.92
CA ASP A 440 5.15 -13.41 -0.48
C ASP A 440 4.25 -12.32 0.11
N THR A 441 4.25 -11.15 -0.52
CA THR A 441 3.48 -9.95 -0.16
C THR A 441 3.00 -9.26 -1.42
N PHE A 442 1.92 -8.49 -1.34
CA PHE A 442 1.40 -7.73 -2.47
C PHE A 442 2.12 -6.39 -2.65
N TRP A 443 2.28 -6.02 -3.91
CA TRP A 443 3.15 -4.92 -4.33
C TRP A 443 2.39 -3.59 -4.40
N GLU A 444 3.10 -2.48 -4.26
CA GLU A 444 2.57 -1.12 -4.38
C GLU A 444 2.02 -0.83 -5.77
N VAL A 445 2.80 -1.21 -6.78
CA VAL A 445 2.51 -1.00 -8.20
C VAL A 445 2.61 -2.33 -8.91
N PHE A 446 1.60 -2.65 -9.70
CA PHE A 446 1.59 -3.88 -10.47
C PHE A 446 0.74 -3.73 -11.72
N ASP A 447 1.37 -3.88 -12.87
CA ASP A 447 0.72 -4.12 -14.15
C ASP A 447 1.24 -5.46 -14.69
N PRO A 448 0.38 -6.50 -14.80
CA PRO A 448 0.79 -7.80 -15.36
C PRO A 448 1.44 -7.70 -16.74
N THR A 449 1.11 -6.67 -17.52
CA THR A 449 1.66 -6.46 -18.88
C THR A 449 2.99 -5.72 -18.88
N THR A 450 3.26 -4.94 -17.83
CA THR A 450 4.51 -4.18 -17.65
C THR A 450 5.03 -4.31 -16.21
N PRO A 451 5.37 -5.53 -15.76
CA PRO A 451 5.62 -5.81 -14.34
C PRO A 451 6.88 -5.16 -13.76
N LEU A 452 7.75 -4.64 -14.64
CA LEU A 452 8.97 -3.92 -14.25
C LEU A 452 8.80 -2.39 -14.28
N SER A 453 7.57 -1.90 -14.45
CA SER A 453 7.28 -0.48 -14.44
C SER A 453 7.43 0.12 -13.04
N SER A 454 7.82 1.39 -12.99
CA SER A 454 7.94 2.15 -11.76
C SER A 454 7.47 3.58 -11.99
N PRO A 455 6.53 4.11 -11.18
CA PRO A 455 6.18 5.54 -11.25
C PRO A 455 7.35 6.42 -10.81
N TYR A 456 8.31 5.84 -10.08
CA TYR A 456 9.49 6.49 -9.54
C TYR A 456 10.67 6.49 -10.52
N GLY A 457 10.55 5.82 -11.67
CA GLY A 457 11.59 5.75 -12.70
C GLY A 457 12.63 4.65 -12.52
N ASP A 458 12.57 3.88 -11.42
CA ASP A 458 13.45 2.74 -11.16
C ASP A 458 12.71 1.67 -10.35
N ILE A 459 12.74 0.42 -10.81
CA ILE A 459 12.01 -0.69 -10.19
C ILE A 459 12.52 -1.01 -8.78
N HIS A 460 13.82 -0.79 -8.52
CA HIS A 460 14.46 -1.11 -7.24
C HIS A 460 13.93 -0.28 -6.08
N ILE A 461 13.11 0.75 -6.35
CA ILE A 461 12.51 1.62 -5.33
C ILE A 461 11.00 1.38 -5.14
N ASN A 462 10.38 0.54 -5.97
CA ASN A 462 8.98 0.12 -5.79
C ASN A 462 8.83 -0.70 -4.51
N SER A 463 7.81 -0.46 -3.69
CA SER A 463 7.58 -1.30 -2.52
C SER A 463 6.93 -2.63 -2.94
N TYR A 464 7.54 -3.76 -2.53
CA TYR A 464 7.02 -5.11 -2.81
C TYR A 464 6.25 -5.71 -1.62
N CYS A 465 6.10 -4.94 -0.55
CA CYS A 465 5.16 -5.18 0.53
C CYS A 465 4.42 -3.88 0.82
N HIS A 466 3.25 -3.68 0.22
CA HIS A 466 2.49 -2.43 0.35
C HIS A 466 1.03 -2.69 0.73
N ALA A 467 0.60 -2.15 1.87
CA ALA A 467 -0.61 -2.62 2.50
C ALA A 467 -1.91 -2.04 1.93
N TRP A 468 -1.88 -1.03 1.05
CA TRP A 468 -3.06 -0.74 0.22
C TRP A 468 -3.46 -1.92 -0.68
N SER A 469 -2.56 -2.89 -0.91
CA SER A 469 -2.76 -4.01 -1.83
C SER A 469 -3.33 -5.25 -1.13
N CYS A 470 -3.48 -5.22 0.20
CA CYS A 470 -3.91 -6.38 0.98
C CYS A 470 -5.43 -6.58 1.05
N THR A 471 -6.21 -5.76 0.35
CA THR A 471 -7.68 -5.78 0.44
C THR A 471 -8.41 -6.99 -0.17
N PRO A 472 -7.80 -7.94 -0.94
CA PRO A 472 -8.45 -9.21 -1.22
C PRO A 472 -8.94 -9.92 0.04
N SER A 473 -8.19 -9.83 1.15
CA SER A 473 -8.60 -10.38 2.44
C SER A 473 -9.93 -9.79 2.92
N TYR A 474 -10.09 -8.48 2.90
CA TYR A 474 -11.36 -7.82 3.25
C TYR A 474 -12.52 -8.35 2.39
N PHE A 475 -12.32 -8.45 1.08
CA PHE A 475 -13.37 -8.92 0.17
C PHE A 475 -13.72 -10.40 0.38
N LEU A 476 -12.73 -11.27 0.42
CA LEU A 476 -12.91 -12.71 0.62
C LEU A 476 -13.54 -13.02 1.98
N ARG A 477 -13.18 -12.26 3.01
CA ARG A 477 -13.60 -12.53 4.38
C ARG A 477 -14.95 -11.92 4.75
N GLN A 478 -15.36 -10.80 4.14
CA GLN A 478 -16.59 -10.11 4.52
C GLN A 478 -17.61 -9.87 3.40
N LYS A 479 -17.23 -9.91 2.13
CA LYS A 479 -18.09 -9.44 1.03
C LYS A 479 -18.44 -10.52 0.00
N LEU A 480 -17.51 -11.43 -0.24
CA LEU A 480 -17.56 -12.45 -1.29
C LEU A 480 -17.50 -13.89 -0.77
N SER A 481 -17.51 -14.08 0.55
CA SER A 481 -17.67 -15.37 1.22
C SER A 481 -19.01 -16.03 0.92
#